data_AF-A0A920HUI5-F1
#
_entry.id   AF-A0A920HUI5-F1
#
_cell.length_a   1.000
_cell.length_b   1.000
_cell.length_c   1.000
_cell.angle_alpha   90.00
_cell.angle_beta   90.00
_cell.angle_gamma   90.00
#
_symmetry.space_group_name_H-M   'P 1'
#
loop_
_entity.id
_entity.type
_entity.pdbx_description
1 polymer ?
#
loop_
_entity_poly.entity_id
_entity_poly.type
_entity_poly.pdbx_seq_one_letter_code
_entity_poly.pdbx_strand_id
1 'polypeptide(L)'
;MNKDDLVREIKQKQSFLCVGLDSDLTKIPKHLLSYDDPVLEFNKQIIDATKEYCVAYKPNIAFYECMGSKGWETLQKTLDYIPKNIFTIADAKRGDIGNTSAMYAKTFLKI
;
A
#
# COMPACT_ATOMS: atom_id res chain seq x y z
N MET A 1 2.72 -12.44 -6.30
CA MET A 1 4.16 -12.28 -6.51
C MET A 1 4.90 -13.13 -5.48
N ASN A 2 5.85 -13.95 -5.89
CA ASN A 2 6.70 -14.74 -4.99
C ASN A 2 8.12 -14.15 -4.90
N LYS A 3 9.04 -14.84 -4.21
CA LYS A 3 10.44 -14.41 -4.05
C LYS A 3 11.16 -14.22 -5.39
N ASP A 4 10.98 -15.16 -6.33
CA ASP A 4 11.71 -15.13 -7.60
C ASP A 4 11.24 -13.99 -8.49
N ASP A 5 9.93 -13.70 -8.48
CA ASP A 5 9.37 -12.52 -9.15
C ASP A 5 9.98 -11.22 -8.61
N LEU A 6 10.08 -11.07 -7.27
CA LEU A 6 10.66 -9.88 -6.65
C LEU A 6 12.15 -9.72 -7.02
N VAL A 7 12.92 -10.82 -6.99
CA VAL A 7 14.34 -10.79 -7.40
C VAL A 7 14.50 -10.40 -8.86
N ARG A 8 13.58 -10.84 -9.74
CA ARG A 8 13.56 -10.42 -11.15
C ARG A 8 13.31 -8.92 -11.29
N GLU A 9 12.30 -8.37 -10.61
CA GLU A 9 12.00 -6.93 -10.63
C GLU A 9 13.18 -6.09 -10.09
N ILE A 10 13.83 -6.54 -9.02
CA ILE A 10 15.03 -5.88 -8.46
C ILE A 10 16.15 -5.79 -9.49
N LYS A 11 16.44 -6.90 -10.20
CA LYS A 11 17.48 -6.91 -11.22
C LYS A 11 17.10 -6.06 -12.43
N GLN A 12 15.85 -6.14 -12.88
CA GLN A 12 15.36 -5.39 -14.03
C GLN A 12 15.38 -3.87 -13.79
N LYS A 13 14.93 -3.43 -12.62
CA LYS A 13 14.86 -2.01 -12.24
C LYS A 13 16.17 -1.49 -11.63
N GLN A 14 17.14 -2.38 -11.38
CA GLN A 14 18.36 -2.09 -10.62
C GLN A 14 18.09 -1.35 -9.30
N SER A 15 17.04 -1.76 -8.60
CA SER A 15 16.49 -1.02 -7.47
C SER A 15 16.03 -1.95 -6.36
N PHE A 16 16.24 -1.51 -5.13
CA PHE A 16 15.67 -2.10 -3.92
C PHE A 16 14.62 -1.18 -3.29
N LEU A 17 14.22 -0.11 -3.99
CA LEU A 17 13.36 0.92 -3.45
C LEU A 17 11.97 0.35 -3.10
N CYS A 18 11.60 0.52 -1.83
CA CYS A 18 10.26 0.32 -1.31
C CYS A 18 9.66 1.68 -0.96
N VAL A 19 8.54 2.04 -1.59
CA VAL A 19 7.87 3.33 -1.37
C VAL A 19 6.76 3.16 -0.33
N GLY A 20 6.77 4.00 0.71
CA GLY A 20 5.71 4.05 1.71
C GLY A 20 4.48 4.81 1.18
N LEU A 21 3.28 4.35 1.54
CA LEU A 21 2.01 5.02 1.21
C LEU A 21 1.29 5.38 2.52
N ASP A 22 1.90 6.35 3.23
CA ASP A 22 1.61 6.71 4.62
C ASP A 22 0.95 8.10 4.65
N SER A 23 -0.20 8.21 3.99
CA SER A 23 -0.84 9.48 3.64
C SER A 23 -1.58 10.12 4.81
N ASP A 24 -0.95 11.14 5.38
CA ASP A 24 -1.54 12.02 6.40
C ASP A 24 -2.36 13.13 5.73
N LEU A 25 -3.68 13.11 5.93
CA LEU A 25 -4.62 14.08 5.35
C LEU A 25 -4.23 15.54 5.61
N THR A 26 -3.57 15.83 6.74
CA THR A 26 -3.13 17.20 7.10
C THR A 26 -1.93 17.68 6.29
N LYS A 27 -1.21 16.76 5.65
CA LYS A 27 -0.02 17.03 4.83
C LYS A 27 -0.29 16.94 3.34
N ILE A 28 -1.49 16.52 2.93
CA ILE A 28 -1.87 16.44 1.53
C ILE A 28 -1.94 17.86 0.93
N PRO A 29 -1.34 18.10 -0.26
CA PRO A 29 -1.42 19.38 -0.94
C PRO A 29 -2.86 19.88 -1.10
N LYS A 30 -3.09 21.17 -0.82
CA LYS A 30 -4.44 21.77 -0.80
C LYS A 30 -5.27 21.52 -2.06
N HIS A 31 -4.62 21.48 -3.23
CA HIS A 31 -5.31 21.25 -4.51
C HIS A 31 -5.85 19.82 -4.68
N LEU A 32 -5.42 18.86 -3.84
CA LEU A 32 -5.93 17.49 -3.83
C LEU A 32 -7.05 17.28 -2.80
N LEU A 33 -7.25 18.22 -1.88
CA LEU A 33 -8.28 18.11 -0.83
C LEU A 33 -9.72 18.23 -1.38
N SER A 34 -9.89 18.70 -2.61
CA SER A 34 -11.19 18.82 -3.27
C SER A 34 -11.69 17.53 -3.92
N TYR A 35 -10.87 16.48 -3.97
CA TYR A 35 -11.28 15.18 -4.49
C TYR A 35 -12.16 14.45 -3.48
N ASP A 36 -13.03 13.56 -3.97
CA ASP A 36 -13.91 12.73 -3.11
C ASP A 36 -13.11 11.87 -2.11
N ASP A 37 -11.93 11.39 -2.54
CA ASP A 37 -10.97 10.66 -1.73
C ASP A 37 -9.56 11.26 -1.94
N PRO A 38 -9.20 12.30 -1.15
CA PRO A 38 -7.90 12.95 -1.28
C PRO A 38 -6.72 12.02 -1.02
N VAL A 39 -6.89 11.03 -0.14
CA VAL A 39 -5.85 10.05 0.19
C VAL A 39 -5.59 9.14 -1.00
N LEU A 40 -6.64 8.61 -1.64
CA LEU A 40 -6.50 7.81 -2.85
C LEU A 40 -5.84 8.62 -3.97
N GLU A 41 -6.28 9.86 -4.20
CA GLU A 41 -5.72 10.66 -5.28
C GLU A 41 -4.24 11.00 -5.04
N PHE A 42 -3.87 11.34 -3.80
CA PHE A 42 -2.47 11.55 -3.44
C PHE A 42 -1.63 10.27 -3.60
N ASN A 43 -2.16 9.11 -3.18
CA ASN A 43 -1.50 7.83 -3.38
C ASN A 43 -1.28 7.52 -4.86
N LYS A 44 -2.27 7.77 -5.72
CA LYS A 44 -2.16 7.54 -7.18
C LYS A 44 -1.03 8.36 -7.78
N GLN A 45 -0.89 9.62 -7.40
CA GLN A 45 0.18 10.48 -7.90
C GLN A 45 1.57 10.02 -7.43
N ILE A 46 1.69 9.55 -6.18
CA ILE A 46 2.93 8.90 -5.72
C ILE A 46 3.21 7.64 -6.55
N ILE A 47 2.20 6.81 -6.77
CA ILE A 47 2.35 5.56 -7.52
C ILE A 47 2.80 5.85 -8.96
N ASP A 48 2.16 6.80 -9.63
CA ASP A 48 2.50 7.17 -11.00
C ASP A 48 3.90 7.73 -11.12
N ALA A 49 4.33 8.57 -10.16
CA ALA A 49 5.66 9.15 -10.16
C ALA A 49 6.77 8.13 -9.81
N THR A 50 6.44 7.01 -9.14
CA THR A 50 7.47 6.13 -8.55
C THR A 50 7.46 4.68 -9.04
N LYS A 51 6.42 4.21 -9.73
CA LYS A 51 6.25 2.80 -10.16
C LYS A 51 7.38 2.26 -11.05
N GLU A 52 8.04 3.12 -11.82
CA GLU A 52 9.16 2.74 -12.68
C GLU A 52 10.44 2.45 -11.88
N TYR A 53 10.57 3.06 -10.69
CA TYR A 53 11.79 3.00 -9.87
C TYR A 53 11.68 2.06 -8.68
N CYS A 54 10.46 1.78 -8.20
CA CYS A 54 10.25 0.95 -7.01
C CYS A 54 9.95 -0.52 -7.36
N VAL A 55 10.32 -1.41 -6.45
CA VAL A 55 9.99 -2.84 -6.52
C VAL A 55 8.87 -3.21 -5.55
N ALA A 56 8.57 -2.33 -4.59
CA ALA A 56 7.51 -2.54 -3.63
C ALA A 56 6.81 -1.24 -3.21
N TYR A 57 5.52 -1.36 -2.90
CA TYR A 57 4.77 -0.38 -2.12
C TYR A 57 4.40 -0.95 -0.75
N LYS A 58 4.53 -0.12 0.28
CA LYS A 58 4.26 -0.49 1.67
C LYS A 58 3.28 0.49 2.31
N PRO A 59 1.97 0.34 2.11
CA PRO A 59 0.97 1.07 2.89
C PRO A 59 1.08 0.70 4.38
N ASN A 60 1.23 1.71 5.24
CA ASN A 60 1.09 1.55 6.68
C ASN A 60 -0.38 1.61 7.09
N ILE A 61 -0.87 0.51 7.65
CA ILE A 61 -2.31 0.32 7.92
C ILE A 61 -2.86 1.36 8.89
N ALA A 62 -2.06 1.91 9.80
CA ALA A 62 -2.51 2.92 10.76
C ALA A 62 -3.08 4.18 10.11
N PHE A 63 -2.53 4.60 8.96
CA PHE A 63 -3.00 5.79 8.21
C PHE A 63 -4.34 5.58 7.52
N TYR A 64 -4.75 4.32 7.33
CA TYR A 64 -6.04 3.95 6.75
C TYR A 64 -7.04 3.62 7.86
N GLU A 65 -6.62 2.82 8.84
CA GLU A 65 -7.46 2.34 9.95
C GLU A 65 -8.02 3.50 10.80
N CYS A 66 -7.27 4.59 10.97
CA CYS A 66 -7.75 5.77 11.71
C CYS A 66 -8.95 6.48 11.04
N MET A 67 -9.21 6.23 9.75
CA MET A 67 -10.35 6.78 8.99
C MET A 67 -11.60 5.89 9.06
N GLY A 68 -11.58 4.81 9.84
CA GLY A 68 -12.70 3.86 9.95
C GLY A 68 -12.94 3.08 8.65
N SER A 69 -14.20 2.72 8.38
CA SER A 69 -14.56 1.90 7.20
C SER A 69 -14.12 2.53 5.87
N LYS A 70 -14.23 3.86 5.75
CA LYS A 70 -13.80 4.60 4.56
C LYS A 70 -12.31 4.40 4.27
N GLY A 71 -11.47 4.35 5.30
CA GLY A 71 -10.05 4.10 5.12
C GLY A 71 -9.74 2.71 4.56
N TRP A 72 -10.52 1.69 4.94
CA TRP A 72 -10.41 0.36 4.35
C TRP A 72 -10.84 0.35 2.87
N GLU A 73 -11.88 1.10 2.51
CA GLU A 73 -12.27 1.29 1.10
C GLU A 73 -11.17 2.00 0.30
N THR A 74 -10.58 3.06 0.85
CA THR A 74 -9.45 3.79 0.25
C THR A 74 -8.22 2.90 0.10
N LEU A 75 -7.91 2.06 1.10
CA LEU A 75 -6.81 1.09 1.04
C LEU A 75 -7.04 0.09 -0.10
N GLN A 76 -8.26 -0.48 -0.20
CA GLN A 76 -8.60 -1.42 -1.26
C GLN A 76 -8.46 -0.78 -2.64
N LYS A 77 -8.99 0.43 -2.85
CA LYS A 77 -8.83 1.19 -4.11
C LYS A 77 -7.36 1.49 -4.42
N THR A 78 -6.55 1.83 -3.40
CA THR A 78 -5.12 2.05 -3.55
C THR A 78 -4.40 0.77 -4.01
N LEU A 79 -4.69 -0.37 -3.36
CA LEU A 79 -4.12 -1.67 -3.71
C LEU A 79 -4.54 -2.13 -5.11
N ASP A 80 -5.77 -1.81 -5.53
CA ASP A 80 -6.26 -2.11 -6.87
C ASP A 80 -5.57 -1.28 -7.95
N TYR A 81 -5.16 -0.05 -7.62
CA TYR A 81 -4.43 0.85 -8.50
C TYR A 81 -2.96 0.48 -8.70
N ILE A 82 -2.32 -0.14 -7.69
CA ILE A 82 -0.91 -0.56 -7.79
C ILE A 82 -0.75 -1.60 -8.93
N PRO A 83 0.22 -1.42 -9.85
CA PRO A 83 0.51 -2.39 -10.90
C PRO A 83 0.77 -3.79 -10.34
N LYS A 84 0.16 -4.82 -10.95
CA LYS A 84 0.23 -6.21 -10.44
C LYS A 84 1.64 -6.82 -10.43
N ASN A 85 2.59 -6.21 -11.17
CA ASN A 85 4.00 -6.59 -11.18
C ASN A 85 4.84 -5.86 -10.11
N ILE A 86 4.24 -5.13 -9.18
CA ILE A 86 4.94 -4.49 -8.06
C ILE A 86 4.53 -5.18 -6.75
N PHE A 87 5.50 -5.49 -5.90
CA PHE A 87 5.25 -6.16 -4.63
C PHE A 87 4.48 -5.24 -3.67
N THR A 88 3.57 -5.80 -2.88
CA THR A 88 2.83 -5.02 -1.87
C THR A 88 3.05 -5.58 -0.49
N ILE A 89 3.23 -4.69 0.48
CA ILE A 89 3.48 -5.02 1.88
C ILE A 89 2.47 -4.28 2.74
N ALA A 90 1.61 -5.00 3.45
CA ALA A 90 0.79 -4.41 4.50
C ALA A 90 1.64 -4.20 5.76
N ASP A 91 2.08 -2.98 6.02
CA ASP A 91 2.78 -2.64 7.27
C ASP A 91 1.74 -2.48 8.39
N ALA A 92 1.29 -3.61 8.90
CA ALA A 92 0.18 -3.73 9.83
C ALA A 92 0.62 -4.02 11.28
N LYS A 93 1.88 -4.46 11.46
CA LYS A 93 2.47 -4.85 12.76
C LYS A 93 1.56 -5.77 13.60
N ARG A 94 0.81 -6.66 12.94
CA ARG A 94 -0.13 -7.57 13.62
C ARG A 94 0.65 -8.69 14.33
N GLY A 95 0.19 -9.05 15.53
CA GLY A 95 0.73 -10.16 16.31
C GLY A 95 -0.24 -10.55 17.42
N ASP A 96 -0.58 -11.83 17.46
CA ASP A 96 -1.54 -12.42 18.41
C ASP A 96 -1.35 -13.95 18.47
N ILE A 97 -2.09 -14.65 19.32
CA ILE A 97 -2.12 -16.12 19.39
C ILE A 97 -2.59 -16.75 18.07
N GLY A 98 -2.28 -18.03 17.86
CA GLY A 98 -2.43 -18.71 16.58
C GLY A 98 -3.79 -18.54 15.89
N ASN A 99 -4.90 -18.70 16.63
CA ASN A 99 -6.24 -18.54 16.08
C ASN A 99 -6.50 -17.11 15.56
N THR A 100 -6.14 -16.09 16.33
CA THR A 100 -6.33 -14.69 15.94
C THR A 100 -5.35 -14.27 14.84
N SER A 101 -4.10 -14.73 14.91
CA SER A 101 -3.11 -14.53 13.85
C SER A 101 -3.56 -15.10 12.50
N ALA A 102 -4.31 -16.21 12.48
CA ALA A 102 -4.93 -16.71 11.26
C ALA A 102 -5.98 -15.75 10.68
N MET A 103 -6.74 -15.04 11.53
CA MET A 103 -7.67 -14.02 11.06
C MET A 103 -6.94 -12.82 10.44
N TYR A 104 -5.82 -12.38 11.03
CA TYR A 104 -4.98 -11.35 10.41
C TYR A 104 -4.41 -11.79 9.06
N ALA A 105 -3.94 -13.04 8.96
CA ALA A 105 -3.47 -13.60 7.70
C ALA A 105 -4.59 -13.60 6.64
N LYS A 106 -5.80 -14.04 7.02
CA LYS A 106 -6.97 -14.05 6.13
C LYS A 106 -7.34 -12.66 5.64
N THR A 107 -7.23 -11.63 6.48
CA THR A 107 -7.49 -10.23 6.10
C THR A 107 -6.61 -9.77 4.93
N PHE A 108 -5.31 -10.07 4.94
CA PHE A 108 -4.36 -9.50 3.96
C PHE A 108 -3.99 -10.44 2.82
N LEU A 109 -3.96 -11.74 3.07
CA LEU A 109 -3.39 -12.73 2.15
C LEU A 109 -4.45 -13.60 1.45
N LYS A 110 -5.74 -13.44 1.80
CA LYS A 110 -6.87 -14.22 1.24
C LYS A 110 -6.64 -15.75 1.32
N ILE A 111 -5.95 -16.20 2.36
CA ILE A 111 -5.73 -17.61 2.75
C ILE A 111 -6.75 -18.07 3.78
#